data_AF-A0A936XR78-F1
#
_entry.id   AF-A0A936XR78-F1
#
_cell.length_a   1.000
_cell.length_b   1.000
_cell.length_c   1.000
_cell.angle_alpha   90.00
_cell.angle_beta   90.00
_cell.angle_gamma   90.00
#
_symmetry.space_group_name_H-M   'P 1'
#
loop_
_entity.id
_entity.type
_entity.pdbx_description
1 polymer ?
#
loop_
_entity_poly.entity_id
_entity_poly.type
_entity_poly.pdbx_seq_one_letter_code
_entity_poly.pdbx_strand_id
1 'polypeptide(L)'
;MSRKDLLKVKVTLGKRLEVVRFSPVRKGKLPKPLDKLSGANLTATPLYEVSSDVRLAFVAKTAAAREQRQLYGWAFQATEKGLLPLARMDYHPSHKGLHMVLNCERGLDLTNRGLPGCREFALGDVELDADEEKDRIKFVALFCKRLGIELGKAGGLL
;
A
#
# COMPACT_ATOMS: atom_id res chain seq x y z
N MET A 1 -15.12 -5.68 8.63
CA MET A 1 -15.64 -5.80 7.24
C MET A 1 -16.08 -7.24 6.99
N SER A 2 -17.09 -7.53 6.17
CA SER A 2 -17.45 -8.91 5.83
C SER A 2 -16.67 -9.40 4.59
N ARG A 3 -16.53 -10.74 4.44
CA ARG A 3 -16.01 -11.34 3.20
C ARG A 3 -16.74 -10.86 1.95
N LYS A 4 -18.06 -10.61 2.04
CA LYS A 4 -18.86 -10.07 0.94
C LYS A 4 -18.45 -8.64 0.57
N ASP A 5 -18.07 -7.82 1.53
CA ASP A 5 -17.64 -6.44 1.28
C ASP A 5 -16.25 -6.41 0.63
N LEU A 6 -15.33 -7.29 1.05
CA LEU A 6 -14.04 -7.46 0.36
C LEU A 6 -14.19 -7.98 -1.05
N LEU A 7 -15.12 -8.91 -1.26
CA LEU A 7 -15.45 -9.37 -2.60
C LEU A 7 -16.00 -8.23 -3.45
N LYS A 8 -16.95 -7.43 -2.92
CA LYS A 8 -17.46 -6.23 -3.61
C LYS A 8 -16.33 -5.31 -4.04
N VAL A 9 -15.43 -4.97 -3.12
CA VAL A 9 -14.24 -4.18 -3.46
C VAL A 9 -13.44 -4.88 -4.56
N LYS A 10 -13.20 -6.19 -4.48
CA LYS A 10 -12.46 -6.93 -5.50
C LYS A 10 -13.13 -6.90 -6.88
N VAL A 11 -14.45 -7.03 -6.98
CA VAL A 11 -15.22 -6.99 -8.24
C VAL A 11 -15.59 -5.59 -8.71
N THR A 12 -15.32 -4.52 -7.95
CA THR A 12 -15.47 -3.14 -8.44
C THR A 12 -14.64 -2.97 -9.72
N LEU A 13 -15.33 -2.78 -10.84
CA LEU A 13 -14.73 -2.61 -12.16
C LEU A 13 -14.09 -1.22 -12.29
N GLY A 14 -13.12 -1.09 -13.20
CA GLY A 14 -12.51 0.20 -13.53
C GLY A 14 -11.54 0.74 -12.48
N LYS A 15 -10.97 -0.11 -11.61
CA LYS A 15 -9.90 0.33 -10.72
C LYS A 15 -8.65 0.61 -11.51
N ARG A 16 -8.22 1.86 -11.58
CA ARG A 16 -7.07 2.23 -12.39
C ARG A 16 -6.12 3.18 -11.67
N LEU A 17 -4.83 2.90 -11.79
CA LEU A 17 -3.75 3.77 -11.32
C LEU A 17 -2.94 4.26 -12.52
N GLU A 18 -3.01 5.56 -12.80
CA GLU A 18 -2.40 6.15 -14.01
C GLU A 18 -0.94 6.56 -13.81
N VAL A 19 -0.57 7.03 -12.61
CA VAL A 19 0.77 7.56 -12.33
C VAL A 19 1.20 7.24 -10.90
N VAL A 20 2.49 7.00 -10.71
CA VAL A 20 3.11 6.79 -9.40
C VAL A 20 4.24 7.78 -9.26
N ARG A 21 4.19 8.59 -8.21
CA ARG A 21 5.24 9.55 -7.87
C ARG A 21 5.45 9.54 -6.38
N PHE A 22 6.67 9.22 -5.97
CA PHE A 22 7.11 9.34 -4.59
C PHE A 22 7.65 10.74 -4.36
N SER A 23 7.29 11.32 -3.21
CA SER A 23 7.77 12.64 -2.78
C SER A 23 8.07 12.61 -1.28
N PRO A 24 8.96 13.47 -0.76
CA PRO A 24 9.29 13.49 0.66
C PRO A 24 8.05 13.67 1.56
N VAL A 25 7.96 12.88 2.62
CA VAL A 25 6.82 12.93 3.54
C VAL A 25 6.96 14.13 4.47
N ARG A 26 5.98 15.04 4.41
CA ARG A 26 5.81 16.09 5.42
C ARG A 26 4.83 15.61 6.49
N LYS A 27 5.20 15.78 7.76
CA LYS A 27 4.37 15.39 8.92
C LYS A 27 2.97 15.98 8.81
N GLY A 28 1.94 15.17 9.05
CA GLY A 28 0.54 15.59 9.02
C GLY A 28 -0.06 15.86 7.64
N LYS A 29 0.66 15.60 6.54
CA LYS A 29 0.12 15.75 5.17
C LYS A 29 -0.56 14.49 4.62
N LEU A 30 -0.30 13.33 5.21
CA LEU A 30 -1.03 12.11 4.88
C LEU A 30 -2.32 12.02 5.69
N PRO A 31 -3.42 11.50 5.13
CA PRO A 31 -4.66 11.32 5.85
C PRO A 31 -4.54 10.22 6.91
N LYS A 32 -5.38 10.26 7.94
CA LYS A 32 -5.52 9.13 8.88
C LYS A 32 -5.88 7.86 8.10
N PRO A 33 -5.28 6.70 8.42
CA PRO A 33 -4.40 6.43 9.57
C PRO A 33 -2.88 6.60 9.32
N LEU A 34 -2.50 7.28 8.24
CA LEU A 34 -1.11 7.51 7.83
C LEU A 34 -0.54 8.86 8.31
N ASP A 35 -1.35 9.71 8.93
CA ASP A 35 -1.03 11.06 9.41
C ASP A 35 0.20 11.13 10.34
N LYS A 36 0.47 10.04 11.07
CA LYS A 36 1.65 9.93 11.95
C LYS A 36 2.92 9.42 11.23
N LEU A 37 2.87 9.11 9.94
CA LEU A 37 4.07 8.79 9.17
C LEU A 37 4.84 10.08 8.88
N SER A 38 6.10 10.11 9.31
CA SER A 38 7.02 11.22 9.07
C SER A 38 8.46 10.76 9.28
N GLY A 39 9.40 11.33 8.56
CA GLY A 39 10.83 11.04 8.71
C GLY A 39 11.62 11.56 7.52
N ALA A 40 12.86 11.99 7.75
CA ALA A 40 13.73 12.51 6.69
C ALA A 40 14.03 11.48 5.59
N ASN A 41 13.96 10.19 5.93
CA ASN A 41 14.19 9.07 5.02
C ASN A 41 12.89 8.44 4.48
N LEU A 42 11.74 9.12 4.62
CA LEU A 42 10.47 8.65 4.08
C LEU A 42 10.08 9.45 2.84
N THR A 43 9.74 8.72 1.78
CA THR A 43 8.98 9.25 0.66
C THR A 43 7.64 8.53 0.58
N ALA A 44 6.61 9.23 0.12
CA ALA A 44 5.29 8.66 -0.08
C ALA A 44 4.66 9.18 -1.37
N THR A 45 3.70 8.42 -1.85
CA THR A 45 2.77 8.89 -2.86
C THR A 45 1.68 9.75 -2.23
N PRO A 46 0.97 10.60 -3.01
CA PRO A 46 -0.34 11.07 -2.60
C PRO A 46 -1.29 9.88 -2.38
N LEU A 47 -2.43 10.16 -1.75
CA LEU A 47 -3.53 9.21 -1.68
C LEU A 47 -4.20 9.15 -3.08
N TYR A 48 -3.97 8.08 -3.82
CA TYR A 48 -4.56 7.89 -5.13
C TYR A 48 -6.01 7.43 -5.03
N GLU A 49 -6.86 7.99 -5.87
CA GLU A 49 -8.23 7.51 -6.09
C GLU A 49 -8.21 6.59 -7.30
N VAL A 50 -8.45 5.29 -7.08
CA VAL A 50 -8.43 4.30 -8.16
C VAL A 50 -9.83 3.82 -8.54
N SER A 51 -10.82 3.98 -7.64
CA SER A 51 -12.25 3.86 -7.91
C SER A 51 -13.02 4.85 -7.03
N SER A 52 -14.36 4.86 -7.12
CA SER A 52 -15.21 5.67 -6.25
C SER A 52 -14.93 5.41 -4.76
N ASP A 53 -14.67 4.16 -4.39
CA ASP A 53 -14.55 3.70 -3.00
C ASP A 53 -13.14 3.24 -2.60
N VAL A 54 -12.20 3.04 -3.53
CA VAL A 54 -10.86 2.55 -3.20
C VAL A 54 -9.84 3.68 -3.29
N ARG A 55 -9.00 3.76 -2.26
CA ARG A 55 -7.86 4.66 -2.18
C ARG A 55 -6.57 3.90 -1.96
N LEU A 56 -5.48 4.34 -2.58
CA LEU A 56 -4.16 3.72 -2.43
C LEU A 56 -3.13 4.72 -1.91
N ALA A 57 -2.17 4.25 -1.12
CA ALA A 57 -0.98 5.01 -0.78
C ALA A 57 0.23 4.08 -0.68
N PHE A 58 1.39 4.58 -1.07
CA PHE A 58 2.65 3.85 -1.00
C PHE A 58 3.71 4.68 -0.28
N VAL A 59 4.57 4.02 0.46
CA VAL A 59 5.66 4.64 1.22
C VAL A 59 6.95 3.85 0.98
N ALA A 60 8.03 4.57 0.71
CA ALA A 60 9.37 4.03 0.66
C ALA A 60 10.20 4.65 1.79
N LYS A 61 10.85 3.78 2.55
CA LYS A 61 11.81 4.15 3.58
C LYS A 61 13.21 3.83 3.08
N THR A 62 14.02 4.87 2.92
CA THR A 62 15.42 4.78 2.52
C THR A 62 16.30 4.61 3.76
N ALA A 63 17.50 4.06 3.57
CA ALA A 63 18.49 3.86 4.61
C ALA A 63 19.87 3.59 3.99
N ALA A 64 20.94 3.83 4.76
CA ALA A 64 22.30 3.52 4.32
C ALA A 64 22.48 2.03 4.04
N ALA A 65 21.96 1.18 4.92
CA ALA A 65 22.03 -0.27 4.80
C ALA A 65 20.78 -0.84 4.12
N ARG A 66 20.96 -1.75 3.16
CA ARG A 66 19.88 -2.28 2.31
C ARG A 66 18.82 -3.03 3.12
N GLU A 67 19.22 -3.77 4.14
CA GLU A 67 18.35 -4.54 5.04
C GLU A 67 17.42 -3.66 5.89
N GLN A 68 17.75 -2.37 6.03
CA GLN A 68 16.94 -1.38 6.77
C GLN A 68 15.96 -0.62 5.86
N ARG A 69 16.08 -0.78 4.54
CA ARG A 69 15.18 -0.18 3.55
C ARG A 69 13.87 -0.95 3.52
N GLN A 70 12.76 -0.25 3.33
CA GLN A 70 11.43 -0.85 3.44
C GLN A 70 10.47 -0.22 2.44
N LEU A 71 9.57 -1.04 1.89
CA LEU A 71 8.45 -0.57 1.06
C LEU A 71 7.13 -0.97 1.70
N TYR A 72 6.17 -0.07 1.59
CA TYR A 72 4.85 -0.23 2.15
C TYR A 72 3.79 0.20 1.14
N GLY A 73 2.70 -0.56 1.04
CA GLY A 73 1.54 -0.23 0.23
C GLY A 73 0.26 -0.46 1.00
N TRP A 74 -0.68 0.46 0.92
CA TRP A 74 -2.00 0.34 1.54
C TRP A 74 -3.10 0.49 0.51
N ALA A 75 -4.15 -0.30 0.69
CA ALA A 75 -5.45 -0.08 0.08
C ALA A 75 -6.45 0.25 1.18
N PHE A 76 -7.27 1.26 0.95
CA PHE A 76 -8.30 1.72 1.85
C PHE A 76 -9.64 1.72 1.15
N GLN A 77 -10.70 1.48 1.91
CA GLN A 77 -12.05 1.85 1.55
C GLN A 77 -12.29 3.28 2.03
N ALA A 78 -12.71 4.16 1.13
CA ALA A 78 -13.24 5.47 1.46
C ALA A 78 -14.67 5.30 2.03
N THR A 79 -14.91 5.90 3.18
CA THR A 79 -16.21 5.93 3.85
C THR A 79 -16.50 7.37 4.29
N GLU A 80 -17.75 7.69 4.61
CA GLU A 80 -18.13 8.99 5.18
C GLU A 80 -17.35 9.32 6.47
N LYS A 81 -16.91 8.30 7.20
CA LYS A 81 -16.17 8.43 8.46
C LYS A 81 -14.64 8.47 8.26
N GLY A 82 -14.17 8.42 7.02
CA GLY A 82 -12.74 8.42 6.66
C GLY A 82 -12.28 7.14 5.98
N LEU A 83 -11.00 6.81 6.13
CA LEU A 83 -10.36 5.68 5.44
C LEU A 83 -10.31 4.44 6.32
N LEU A 84 -10.83 3.33 5.79
CA LEU A 84 -10.76 2.02 6.42
C LEU A 84 -9.71 1.14 5.71
N PRO A 85 -8.58 0.79 6.35
CA PRO A 85 -7.60 -0.14 5.82
C PRO A 85 -8.22 -1.46 5.34
N LEU A 86 -7.98 -1.84 4.09
CA LEU A 86 -8.42 -3.11 3.48
C LEU A 86 -7.29 -4.12 3.40
N ALA A 87 -6.13 -3.64 2.98
CA ALA A 87 -4.95 -4.44 2.77
C ALA A 87 -3.71 -3.59 2.98
N ARG A 88 -2.65 -4.26 3.41
CA ARG A 88 -1.31 -3.70 3.52
C ARG A 88 -0.32 -4.68 2.93
N MET A 89 0.59 -4.22 2.10
CA MET A 89 1.72 -5.03 1.63
C MET A 89 3.01 -4.38 2.12
N ASP A 90 3.91 -5.22 2.59
CA ASP A 90 5.14 -4.83 3.23
C ASP A 90 6.28 -5.58 2.56
N TYR A 91 7.39 -4.89 2.35
CA TYR A 91 8.65 -5.50 1.96
C TYR A 91 9.72 -5.15 3.00
N HIS A 92 10.23 -6.18 3.68
CA HIS A 92 11.28 -6.08 4.68
C HIS A 92 12.44 -7.03 4.34
N PRO A 93 13.51 -6.54 3.69
CA PRO A 93 14.62 -7.38 3.25
C PRO A 93 15.36 -8.07 4.40
N SER A 94 15.30 -7.53 5.62
CA SER A 94 16.00 -8.08 6.79
C SER A 94 15.45 -9.39 7.35
N HIS A 95 14.18 -9.75 7.11
CA HIS A 95 13.60 -10.90 7.81
C HIS A 95 12.42 -11.58 7.10
N LYS A 96 11.46 -10.83 6.55
CA LYS A 96 10.19 -11.39 6.05
C LYS A 96 10.01 -11.31 4.53
N GLY A 97 10.85 -10.55 3.84
CA GLY A 97 10.68 -10.31 2.41
C GLY A 97 9.33 -9.64 2.12
N LEU A 98 8.71 -10.02 1.00
CA LEU A 98 7.42 -9.46 0.56
C LEU A 98 6.24 -10.24 1.17
N HIS A 99 5.38 -9.54 1.90
CA HIS A 99 4.21 -10.12 2.53
C HIS A 99 3.01 -9.16 2.51
N MET A 100 1.82 -9.71 2.70
CA MET A 100 0.57 -8.96 2.65
C MET A 100 -0.32 -9.30 3.84
N VAL A 101 -0.87 -8.26 4.47
CA VAL A 101 -1.84 -8.33 5.56
C VAL A 101 -3.21 -7.92 5.01
N LEU A 102 -4.23 -8.74 5.25
CA LEU A 102 -5.57 -8.52 4.73
C LEU A 102 -6.59 -8.33 5.86
N ASN A 103 -7.45 -7.34 5.71
CA ASN A 103 -8.59 -7.10 6.59
C ASN A 103 -9.74 -8.09 6.29
N CYS A 104 -9.55 -9.37 6.63
CA CYS A 104 -10.54 -10.43 6.38
C CYS A 104 -11.32 -10.91 7.60
N GLU A 105 -11.02 -10.37 8.80
CA GLU A 105 -11.53 -10.90 10.07
C GLU A 105 -12.51 -9.95 10.77
N ARG A 106 -13.56 -10.54 11.36
CA ARG A 106 -14.61 -9.80 12.06
C ARG A 106 -14.24 -9.64 13.53
N GLY A 107 -14.32 -8.42 14.05
CA GLY A 107 -14.16 -8.11 15.47
C GLY A 107 -12.88 -7.38 15.87
N LEU A 108 -11.92 -7.20 14.94
CA LEU A 108 -10.71 -6.42 15.19
C LEU A 108 -10.95 -4.92 14.98
N ASP A 109 -10.17 -4.08 15.67
CA ASP A 109 -10.08 -2.66 15.32
C ASP A 109 -9.22 -2.50 14.06
N LEU A 110 -9.90 -2.14 12.98
CA LEU A 110 -9.34 -2.07 11.64
C LEU A 110 -9.01 -0.64 11.24
N THR A 111 -9.17 0.33 12.14
CA THR A 111 -8.82 1.74 11.89
C THR A 111 -7.31 1.97 11.96
N ASN A 112 -6.56 1.01 12.52
CA ASN A 112 -5.11 1.06 12.60
C ASN A 112 -4.45 0.68 11.27
N ARG A 113 -3.53 1.52 10.78
CA ARG A 113 -2.73 1.26 9.57
C ARG A 113 -1.96 -0.06 9.58
N GLY A 114 -1.70 -0.60 10.77
CA GLY A 114 -0.93 -1.82 10.97
C GLY A 114 -1.73 -3.10 10.78
N LEU A 115 -3.08 -3.03 10.74
CA LEU A 115 -3.96 -4.20 10.71
C LEU A 115 -3.59 -5.27 11.78
N PRO A 116 -3.44 -4.89 13.06
CA PRO A 116 -2.98 -5.80 14.11
C PRO A 116 -3.94 -6.99 14.26
N GLY A 117 -3.38 -8.20 14.42
CA GLY A 117 -4.15 -9.43 14.56
C GLY A 117 -4.76 -9.98 13.26
N CYS A 118 -4.64 -9.27 12.14
CA CYS A 118 -5.07 -9.78 10.84
C CYS A 118 -4.09 -10.81 10.28
N ARG A 119 -4.57 -11.69 9.39
CA ARG A 119 -3.74 -12.69 8.72
C ARG A 119 -2.69 -12.05 7.81
N GLU A 120 -1.49 -12.60 7.89
CA GLU A 120 -0.35 -12.24 7.07
C GLU A 120 -0.03 -13.40 6.11
N PHE A 121 0.27 -13.06 4.85
CA PHE A 121 0.60 -14.03 3.79
C PHE A 121 1.92 -13.66 3.13
N ALA A 122 2.86 -14.60 3.08
CA ALA A 122 4.08 -14.45 2.29
C ALA A 122 3.75 -14.49 0.79
N LEU A 123 4.34 -13.58 0.00
CA LEU A 123 4.07 -13.46 -1.44
C LEU A 123 5.19 -14.02 -2.33
N GLY A 124 6.21 -14.64 -1.72
CA GLY A 124 7.37 -15.23 -2.37
C GLY A 124 8.62 -14.35 -2.32
N ASP A 125 9.73 -14.89 -2.83
CA ASP A 125 11.02 -14.22 -2.84
C ASP A 125 11.08 -13.23 -4.00
N VAL A 126 11.11 -11.94 -3.66
CA VAL A 126 11.35 -10.85 -4.60
C VAL A 126 12.43 -9.98 -3.99
N GLU A 127 13.48 -9.70 -4.75
CA GLU A 127 14.43 -8.66 -4.36
C GLU A 127 13.98 -7.31 -4.92
N LEU A 128 13.86 -6.35 -4.02
CA LEU A 128 13.55 -4.95 -4.29
C LEU A 128 14.49 -4.06 -3.47
N ASP A 129 14.74 -2.87 -3.97
CA ASP A 129 15.44 -1.80 -3.27
C ASP A 129 14.57 -0.55 -3.17
N ALA A 130 14.38 0.00 -1.97
CA ALA A 130 13.55 1.19 -1.78
C ALA A 130 14.20 2.47 -2.35
N ASP A 131 15.53 2.49 -2.52
CA ASP A 131 16.25 3.63 -3.08
C ASP A 131 16.15 3.66 -4.62
N GLU A 132 15.94 2.52 -5.25
CA GLU A 132 15.81 2.36 -6.69
C GLU A 132 14.39 2.68 -7.16
N GLU A 133 14.24 3.66 -8.06
CA GLU A 133 12.93 4.06 -8.56
C GLU A 133 12.19 2.91 -9.24
N LYS A 134 12.89 2.18 -10.11
CA LYS A 134 12.36 0.99 -10.81
C LYS A 134 11.76 -0.04 -9.84
N ASP A 135 12.34 -0.21 -8.66
CA ASP A 135 11.90 -1.21 -7.69
C ASP A 135 10.71 -0.70 -6.87
N ARG A 136 10.64 0.62 -6.59
CA ARG A 136 9.42 1.25 -6.08
C ARG A 136 8.25 1.07 -7.04
N ILE A 137 8.48 1.29 -8.34
CA ILE A 137 7.48 1.08 -9.41
C ILE A 137 7.07 -0.40 -9.49
N LYS A 138 8.03 -1.33 -9.46
CA LYS A 138 7.77 -2.78 -9.44
C LYS A 138 6.95 -3.21 -8.21
N PHE A 139 7.24 -2.65 -7.04
CA PHE A 139 6.46 -2.89 -5.82
C PHE A 139 5.01 -2.44 -5.98
N VAL A 140 4.77 -1.24 -6.53
CA VAL A 140 3.41 -0.77 -6.82
C VAL A 140 2.71 -1.69 -7.80
N ALA A 141 3.39 -2.10 -8.87
CA ALA A 141 2.82 -3.02 -9.86
C ALA A 141 2.43 -4.37 -9.25
N LEU A 142 3.27 -4.93 -8.36
CA LEU A 142 2.95 -6.15 -7.61
C LEU A 142 1.71 -5.95 -6.74
N PHE A 143 1.61 -4.81 -6.04
CA PHE A 143 0.47 -4.49 -5.20
C PHE A 143 -0.84 -4.43 -5.99
N CYS A 144 -0.83 -3.65 -7.08
CA CYS A 144 -1.97 -3.49 -7.98
C CYS A 144 -2.40 -4.82 -8.58
N LYS A 145 -1.44 -5.65 -9.05
CA LYS A 145 -1.71 -7.00 -9.56
C LYS A 145 -2.42 -7.88 -8.54
N ARG A 146 -2.00 -7.86 -7.26
CA ARG A 146 -2.62 -8.67 -6.19
C ARG A 146 -4.05 -8.24 -5.88
N LEU A 147 -4.36 -6.96 -6.05
CA LEU A 147 -5.68 -6.39 -5.79
C LEU A 147 -6.60 -6.28 -7.01
N GLY A 148 -6.12 -6.68 -8.19
CA GLY A 148 -6.87 -6.54 -9.45
C GLY A 148 -7.11 -5.07 -9.82
N ILE A 149 -6.08 -4.24 -9.66
CA ILE A 149 -6.09 -2.82 -10.04
C ILE A 149 -5.28 -2.71 -11.33
N GLU A 150 -5.89 -2.14 -12.36
CA GLU A 150 -5.23 -1.92 -13.64
C GLU A 150 -4.21 -0.78 -13.53
N LEU A 151 -3.08 -0.93 -14.19
CA LEU A 151 -2.12 0.15 -14.39
C LEU A 151 -2.41 0.80 -15.74
N GLY A 152 -2.39 2.14 -15.79
CA GLY A 152 -2.53 2.87 -17.04
C GLY A 152 -1.45 2.52 -18.07
N LYS A 153 -1.77 2.62 -19.37
CA LYS A 153 -0.78 2.44 -20.46
C LYS A 153 0.11 3.68 -20.62
N ALA A 154 1.43 3.45 -20.57
CA ALA A 154 2.56 4.18 -21.14
C ALA A 154 2.69 5.69 -20.82
N GLY A 155 3.63 6.00 -19.91
CA GLY A 155 4.07 7.35 -19.53
C GLY A 155 4.54 7.46 -18.07
N GLY A 156 4.34 6.43 -17.24
CA GLY A 156 4.71 6.54 -15.83
C GLY A 156 4.87 5.25 -15.01
N LEU A 157 4.54 4.06 -15.51
CA LEU A 157 4.95 2.78 -14.91
C LEU A 157 5.07 1.71 -15.99
N LEU A 158 6.25 1.65 -16.62
CA LEU A 158 6.96 0.47 -17.13
C LEU A 158 8.24 0.99 -17.79
#